data_AF-A0A9E6PLP2-F1
#
_entry.id   AF-A0A9E6PLP2-F1
#
_cell.length_a   1.000
_cell.length_b   1.000
_cell.length_c   1.000
_cell.angle_alpha   90.00
_cell.angle_beta   90.00
_cell.angle_gamma   90.00
#
_symmetry.space_group_name_H-M   'P 1'
#
loop_
_entity.id
_entity.type
_entity.pdbx_description
1 polymer ?
#
loop_
_entity_poly.entity_id
_entity_poly.type
_entity_poly.pdbx_seq_one_letter_code
_entity_poly.pdbx_strand_id
1 'polypeptide(L)'
;MNNRNNVDQARHGYLIAIALCAALGLGGCASSMSTTGEPGVKMGDSYPQVLAVVSRNNTVTREVKGEGFRAEGYSPMFKDCRIKYFLFQGADGLQRVSFEPAPNLSVNQNCRQP
;
A
#
# COMPACT_ATOMS: atom_id res chain seq x y z
N MET A 1 -58.30 57.20 -16.66
CA MET A 1 -58.15 57.90 -15.37
C MET A 1 -58.72 57.02 -14.26
N ASN A 2 -57.91 56.33 -13.46
CA ASN A 2 -57.88 56.53 -12.01
C ASN A 2 -56.72 55.77 -11.37
N ASN A 3 -56.05 56.47 -10.46
CA ASN A 3 -54.82 56.17 -9.78
C ASN A 3 -55.13 55.47 -8.45
N ARG A 4 -54.40 54.40 -8.08
CA ARG A 4 -54.32 53.92 -6.70
C ARG A 4 -52.88 53.55 -6.36
N ASN A 5 -52.19 54.55 -5.86
CA ASN A 5 -51.05 54.42 -4.96
C ASN A 5 -51.41 53.44 -3.83
N ASN A 6 -50.52 52.50 -3.52
CA ASN A 6 -50.33 52.11 -2.13
C ASN A 6 -48.86 51.72 -1.93
N VAL A 7 -48.08 52.73 -1.59
CA VAL A 7 -46.78 52.58 -0.95
C VAL A 7 -47.11 52.45 0.53
N ASP A 8 -46.82 51.29 1.11
CA ASP A 8 -46.47 51.09 2.53
C ASP A 8 -46.71 49.63 2.88
N GLN A 9 -45.64 48.86 3.05
CA GLN A 9 -45.31 48.32 4.37
C GLN A 9 -43.94 47.64 4.30
N ALA A 10 -42.92 48.35 4.78
CA ALA A 10 -41.63 47.77 5.12
C ALA A 10 -41.81 46.65 6.16
N ARG A 11 -41.43 45.42 5.81
CA ARG A 11 -41.12 44.36 6.77
C ARG A 11 -39.92 43.55 6.31
N HIS A 12 -38.80 43.85 6.97
CA HIS A 12 -37.87 42.90 7.58
C HIS A 12 -37.65 41.56 6.88
N GLY A 13 -36.42 41.33 6.43
CA GLY A 13 -35.97 40.00 6.06
C GLY A 13 -34.53 40.00 5.58
N TYR A 14 -33.59 40.27 6.49
CA TYR A 14 -32.17 40.10 6.28
C TYR A 14 -31.88 38.61 5.98
N LEU A 15 -31.72 38.24 4.71
CA LEU A 15 -31.23 36.92 4.32
C LEU A 15 -29.82 37.06 3.76
N ILE A 16 -28.89 36.81 4.68
CA ILE A 16 -27.45 36.72 4.46
C ILE A 16 -27.18 35.57 3.49
N ALA A 17 -26.62 35.90 2.32
CA ALA A 17 -26.05 34.91 1.42
C ALA A 17 -24.71 34.41 2.00
N ILE A 18 -24.73 33.31 2.75
CA ILE A 18 -23.51 32.59 3.15
C ILE A 18 -23.22 31.54 2.09
N ALA A 19 -22.33 31.85 1.16
CA ALA A 19 -21.72 30.86 0.27
C ALA A 19 -20.58 30.15 1.02
N LEU A 20 -20.90 29.05 1.72
CA LEU A 20 -19.92 28.09 2.21
C LEU A 20 -19.63 27.07 1.11
N CYS A 21 -18.61 27.32 0.29
CA CYS A 21 -18.02 26.25 -0.51
C CYS A 21 -17.14 25.38 0.39
N ALA A 22 -17.67 24.23 0.75
CA ALA A 22 -16.95 23.15 1.41
C ALA A 22 -15.92 22.55 0.42
N ALA A 23 -14.65 22.95 0.56
CA ALA A 23 -13.53 22.20 -0.01
C ALA A 23 -13.10 21.12 1.00
N LEU A 24 -13.89 20.06 1.09
CA LEU A 24 -13.46 18.80 1.69
C LEU A 24 -12.72 17.98 0.63
N GLY A 25 -11.54 17.51 0.99
CA GLY A 25 -11.01 16.26 0.45
C GLY A 25 -9.94 16.40 -0.62
N LEU A 26 -8.70 16.62 -0.18
CA LEU A 26 -7.57 15.77 -0.58
C LEU A 26 -6.64 15.66 0.64
N GLY A 27 -7.15 15.02 1.70
CA GLY A 27 -6.25 14.32 2.61
C GLY A 27 -5.56 13.26 1.75
N GLY A 28 -4.38 13.59 1.23
CA GLY A 28 -3.59 12.64 0.46
C GLY A 28 -3.47 11.38 1.31
N CYS A 29 -3.83 10.23 0.73
CA CYS A 29 -3.44 8.96 1.29
C CYS A 29 -1.91 9.03 1.40
N ALA A 30 -1.41 9.35 2.60
CA ALA A 30 -0.05 9.07 2.95
C ALA A 30 0.01 7.55 2.92
N SER A 31 0.33 7.00 1.75
CA SER A 31 0.76 5.62 1.62
C SER A 31 1.98 5.52 2.50
N SER A 32 1.77 5.13 3.76
CA SER A 32 2.83 4.65 4.61
C SER A 32 3.53 3.59 3.77
N MET A 33 4.75 3.90 3.31
CA MET A 33 5.60 2.89 2.68
C MET A 33 5.78 1.80 3.73
N SER A 34 4.96 0.75 3.63
CA SER A 34 5.03 -0.37 4.52
C SER A 34 6.37 -1.05 4.27
N THR A 35 7.20 -1.06 5.30
CA THR A 35 8.42 -1.87 5.29
C THR A 35 8.01 -3.32 5.05
N THR A 36 8.60 -3.95 4.03
CA THR A 36 8.25 -5.31 3.63
C THR A 36 8.93 -6.36 4.53
N GLY A 37 9.91 -5.93 5.33
CA GLY A 37 10.76 -6.83 6.11
C GLY A 37 11.84 -7.55 5.29
N GLU A 38 11.83 -7.42 3.96
CA GLU A 38 12.87 -7.96 3.07
C GLU A 38 13.76 -6.82 2.54
N PRO A 39 15.09 -6.86 2.77
CA PRO A 39 15.99 -5.80 2.34
C PRO A 39 15.94 -5.58 0.82
N GLY A 40 15.81 -4.32 0.41
CA GLY A 40 15.80 -3.94 -1.00
C GLY A 40 14.49 -4.23 -1.74
N VAL A 41 13.44 -4.65 -1.03
CA VAL A 41 12.10 -4.89 -1.60
C VAL A 41 11.11 -3.89 -1.03
N LYS A 42 10.32 -3.24 -1.88
CA LYS A 42 9.27 -2.28 -1.51
C LYS A 42 7.91 -2.75 -2.02
N MET A 43 6.84 -2.36 -1.33
CA MET A 43 5.49 -2.52 -1.88
C MET A 43 5.36 -1.71 -3.17
N GLY A 44 4.66 -2.27 -4.16
CA GLY A 44 4.55 -1.73 -5.50
C GLY A 44 5.68 -2.12 -6.46
N ASP A 45 6.77 -2.73 -5.97
CA ASP A 45 7.84 -3.18 -6.86
C ASP A 45 7.33 -4.26 -7.83
N SER A 46 7.83 -4.23 -9.06
CA SER A 46 7.44 -5.19 -10.09
C SER A 46 7.94 -6.61 -9.78
N TYR A 47 7.20 -7.62 -10.24
CA TYR A 47 7.59 -9.03 -10.12
C TYR A 47 9.07 -9.31 -10.50
N PRO A 48 9.57 -8.91 -11.69
CA PRO A 48 10.96 -9.19 -12.06
C PRO A 48 11.98 -8.48 -11.17
N GLN A 49 11.67 -7.26 -10.70
CA GLN A 49 12.55 -6.51 -9.80
C GLN A 49 12.68 -7.22 -8.45
N VAL A 50 11.55 -7.59 -7.83
CA VAL A 50 11.55 -8.27 -6.53
C VAL A 50 12.23 -9.64 -6.64
N LEU A 51 11.95 -10.40 -7.71
CA LEU A 51 12.58 -11.69 -7.95
C LEU A 51 14.10 -11.55 -8.07
N ALA A 52 14.60 -10.55 -8.80
CA ALA A 52 16.02 -10.31 -9.00
C ALA A 52 16.76 -9.87 -7.73
N VAL A 53 16.08 -9.21 -6.79
CA VAL A 53 16.64 -8.85 -5.48
C VAL A 53 16.64 -10.07 -4.55
N VAL A 54 15.49 -10.75 -4.42
CA VAL A 54 15.30 -11.84 -3.46
C VAL A 54 16.16 -13.06 -3.81
N SER A 55 16.28 -13.40 -5.09
CA SER A 55 17.06 -14.56 -5.57
C SER A 55 18.56 -14.48 -5.33
N ARG A 56 19.11 -13.31 -4.97
CA ARG A 56 20.54 -13.16 -4.64
C ARG A 56 20.91 -13.94 -3.38
N ASN A 57 20.06 -13.88 -2.36
CA ASN A 57 20.36 -14.35 -1.01
C ASN A 57 19.32 -15.35 -0.48
N ASN A 58 18.33 -15.72 -1.30
CA ASN A 58 17.31 -16.70 -0.97
C ASN A 58 17.26 -17.79 -2.05
N THR A 59 16.70 -18.94 -1.70
CA THR A 59 16.36 -20.03 -2.62
C THR A 59 14.90 -19.87 -3.03
N VAL A 60 14.63 -19.62 -4.31
CA VAL A 60 13.25 -19.59 -4.82
C VAL A 60 12.78 -21.03 -5.01
N THR A 61 11.67 -21.39 -4.37
CA THR A 61 11.17 -22.78 -4.29
C THR A 61 9.88 -22.98 -5.06
N ARG A 62 9.15 -21.91 -5.34
CA ARG A 62 7.93 -21.94 -6.16
C ARG A 62 7.70 -20.58 -6.79
N GLU A 63 7.30 -20.60 -8.06
CA GLU A 63 6.98 -19.37 -8.81
C GLU A 63 5.67 -19.55 -9.57
N VAL A 64 4.84 -18.51 -9.52
CA VAL A 64 3.70 -18.29 -10.42
C VAL A 64 3.94 -16.94 -11.08
N LYS A 65 4.34 -16.97 -12.36
CA LYS A 65 4.82 -15.79 -13.10
C LYS A 65 3.80 -14.65 -13.03
N GLY A 66 4.21 -13.52 -12.45
CA GLY A 66 3.38 -12.32 -12.35
C GLY A 66 2.39 -12.28 -11.18
N GLU A 67 2.16 -13.40 -10.49
CA GLU A 67 1.21 -13.48 -9.35
C GLU A 67 1.94 -13.59 -8.01
N GLY A 68 3.01 -14.38 -7.94
CA GLY A 68 3.71 -14.59 -6.68
C GLY A 68 4.80 -15.62 -6.71
N PHE A 69 5.62 -15.62 -5.67
CA PHE A 69 6.63 -16.65 -5.48
C PHE A 69 6.93 -16.89 -4.00
N ARG A 70 7.46 -18.09 -3.74
CA ARG A 70 7.92 -18.55 -2.43
C ARG A 70 9.43 -18.62 -2.45
N ALA A 71 10.06 -17.96 -1.48
CA ALA A 71 11.50 -18.02 -1.28
C ALA A 71 11.83 -18.49 0.14
N GLU A 72 12.95 -19.17 0.29
CA GLU A 72 13.47 -19.65 1.55
C GLU A 72 14.84 -19.02 1.80
N GLY A 73 15.06 -18.51 3.01
CA GLY A 73 16.35 -17.94 3.37
C GLY A 73 16.31 -17.19 4.68
N TYR A 74 17.47 -16.66 5.05
CA TYR A 74 17.61 -15.89 6.28
C TYR A 74 16.80 -14.60 6.21
N SER A 75 16.05 -14.30 7.26
CA SER A 75 15.33 -13.03 7.43
C SER A 75 16.08 -12.15 8.42
N PRO A 76 16.64 -11.01 7.99
CA PRO A 76 17.26 -10.05 8.92
C PRO A 76 16.27 -9.48 9.94
N MET A 77 14.98 -9.41 9.58
CA MET A 77 13.93 -8.93 10.47
C MET A 77 13.71 -9.86 11.67
N PHE A 78 13.70 -11.17 11.45
CA PHE A 78 13.47 -12.18 12.50
C PHE A 78 14.74 -12.81 13.07
N LYS A 79 15.89 -12.59 12.42
CA LYS A 79 17.19 -13.18 12.75
C LYS A 79 17.22 -14.72 12.70
N ASP A 80 16.39 -15.31 11.85
CA ASP A 80 16.29 -16.75 11.62
C ASP A 80 15.89 -17.07 10.17
N CYS A 81 15.80 -18.37 9.86
CA CYS A 81 15.42 -18.85 8.55
C CYS A 81 13.89 -18.86 8.40
N ARG A 82 13.40 -18.30 7.30
CA ARG A 82 11.97 -18.15 7.04
C ARG A 82 11.61 -18.61 5.64
N ILE A 83 10.39 -19.10 5.54
CA ILE A 83 9.68 -19.18 4.27
C ILE A 83 9.04 -17.81 4.05
N LYS A 84 9.29 -17.21 2.89
CA LYS A 84 8.86 -15.87 2.50
C LYS A 84 7.93 -15.99 1.30
N TYR A 85 6.79 -15.33 1.36
CA TYR A 85 5.83 -15.29 0.25
C TYR A 85 5.70 -13.86 -0.24
N PHE A 86 5.80 -13.69 -1.56
CA PHE A 86 5.66 -12.42 -2.24
C PHE A 86 4.45 -12.52 -3.16
N LEU A 87 3.43 -11.69 -2.94
CA LEU A 87 2.20 -11.67 -3.73
C LEU A 87 2.09 -10.36 -4.50
N PHE A 88 1.77 -10.47 -5.77
CA PHE A 88 1.69 -9.36 -6.73
C PHE A 88 0.27 -9.24 -7.27
N GLN A 89 -0.10 -8.02 -7.65
CA GLN A 89 -1.38 -7.72 -8.28
C GLN A 89 -1.15 -6.93 -9.57
N GLY A 90 -0.93 -7.66 -10.68
CA GLY A 90 -0.82 -7.07 -12.01
C GLY A 90 0.14 -5.86 -12.06
N ALA A 91 -0.37 -4.73 -12.58
CA ALA A 91 0.37 -3.49 -12.70
C ALA A 91 0.65 -2.78 -11.36
N ASP A 92 -0.11 -3.12 -10.31
CA ASP A 92 0.06 -2.53 -8.97
C ASP A 92 1.31 -3.08 -8.26
N GLY A 93 1.92 -4.14 -8.80
CA GLY A 93 3.17 -4.71 -8.27
C GLY A 93 2.97 -5.48 -6.96
N LEU A 94 4.02 -5.55 -6.16
CA LEU A 94 4.03 -6.27 -4.88
C LEU A 94 3.02 -5.68 -3.89
N GLN A 95 2.06 -6.50 -3.44
CA GLN A 95 1.02 -6.09 -2.50
C GLN A 95 1.24 -6.63 -1.09
N ARG A 96 1.92 -7.77 -0.98
CA ARG A 96 2.08 -8.46 0.31
C ARG A 96 3.38 -9.23 0.36
N VAL A 97 4.02 -9.13 1.53
CA VAL A 97 5.09 -10.02 1.96
C VAL A 97 4.67 -10.66 3.27
N SER A 98 4.75 -11.98 3.34
CA SER A 98 4.51 -12.74 4.58
C SER A 98 5.64 -13.70 4.88
N PHE A 99 5.80 -14.00 6.16
CA PHE A 99 6.89 -14.83 6.67
C PHE A 99 6.31 -15.95 7.53
N GLU A 100 6.75 -17.17 7.28
CA GLU A 100 6.42 -18.34 8.09
C GLU A 100 7.71 -18.94 8.68
N PRO A 101 7.64 -19.52 9.89
CA PRO A 101 8.74 -20.31 10.43
C PRO A 101 9.16 -21.42 9.45
N ALA A 102 10.46 -21.66 9.33
CA ALA A 102 11.02 -22.71 8.50
C ALA A 102 11.75 -23.75 9.38
N PRO A 103 11.04 -24.64 10.09
CA PRO A 103 11.65 -25.55 11.06
C PRO A 103 12.63 -26.55 10.42
N ASN A 104 12.51 -26.78 9.12
CA ASN A 104 13.39 -27.66 8.34
C ASN A 104 14.64 -26.95 7.81
N LEU A 105 14.78 -25.63 8.03
CA LEU A 105 15.94 -24.86 7.64
C LEU A 105 16.74 -24.45 8.88
N SER A 106 18.06 -24.45 8.75
CA SER A 106 18.92 -23.85 9.77
C SER A 106 20.00 -23.01 9.11
N VAL A 107 20.53 -22.02 9.82
CA VAL A 107 21.64 -21.19 9.32
C VAL A 107 22.82 -22.06 8.84
N ASN A 108 23.05 -23.17 9.52
CA ASN A 108 24.12 -24.10 9.20
C ASN A 108 23.77 -25.09 8.07
N GLN A 109 22.50 -25.19 7.67
CA GLN A 109 22.02 -26.14 6.67
C GLN A 109 20.86 -25.57 5.84
N ASN A 110 21.08 -25.41 4.54
CA ASN A 110 20.07 -25.08 3.53
C ASN A 110 19.38 -23.72 3.68
N CYS A 111 19.81 -22.89 4.62
CA CYS A 111 19.39 -21.50 4.73
C CYS A 111 20.43 -20.58 4.11
N ARG A 112 20.09 -20.02 2.95
CA ARG A 112 20.97 -19.07 2.27
C ARG A 112 21.04 -17.75 3.04
N GLN A 113 22.25 -17.20 3.15
CA GLN A 113 22.53 -15.94 3.84
C GLN A 113 23.05 -14.88 2.86
N PRO A 114 22.84 -13.58 3.16
CA PRO A 114 23.47 -12.47 2.44
C PRO A 114 24.99 -12.46 2.50
#